data_AF-A0A938KKE8-F1
#
_entry.id   AF-A0A938KKE8-F1
#
_cell.length_a   1.000
_cell.length_b   1.000
_cell.length_c   1.000
_cell.angle_alpha   90.00
_cell.angle_beta   90.00
_cell.angle_gamma   90.00
#
_symmetry.space_group_name_H-M   'P 1'
#
loop_
_entity.id
_entity.type
_entity.pdbx_description
1 polymer ?
#
loop_
_entity_poly.entity_id
_entity_poly.type
_entity_poly.pdbx_seq_one_letter_code
_entity_poly.pdbx_strand_id
1 'polypeptide(L)'
;YALERPWAPAEWLAITPVAGMRFTHYTRTPRTADLVQPSLPPRISTAVIDRGSFTRTIGELGVDAALRSSGTFDYRNPQWKIDGLRHLFTPRLSYRYIPKAGMGRAQIPRFDRESFATYLPPLGLGDVRHVDDLDATNLLRLGFDNVLQTRDATQGSRELLALNLASDFRFARRPGERATSEIHAELAATPARWLQLDVYQSVAPQDATLREFNSGLTLRDGDAWSLRFGNNFLRQQIQDYLVHGRWRIDERFEAVTRLHYDARRRRFTEQTYGVAHNVGNSWLISYMVSVYSGRRRESNFGLDVRVDAIRF
;
A
#
# COMPACT_ATOMS: atom_id res chain seq x y z
N TYR A 1 12.10 -20.71 5.74
CA TYR A 1 11.25 -21.21 6.84
C TYR A 1 11.42 -20.27 8.02
N ALA A 2 10.35 -19.98 8.76
CA ALA A 2 10.39 -19.17 9.97
C ALA A 2 9.66 -19.92 11.08
N LEU A 3 10.21 -19.85 12.28
CA LEU A 3 9.61 -20.36 13.52
C LEU A 3 9.17 -19.16 14.35
N GLU A 4 7.90 -19.14 14.69
CA GLU A 4 7.29 -18.10 15.51
C GLU A 4 6.44 -18.76 16.57
N ARG A 5 6.56 -18.31 17.83
CA ARG A 5 5.71 -18.78 18.92
C ARG A 5 5.25 -17.60 19.75
N PRO A 6 4.01 -17.12 19.56
CA PRO A 6 3.47 -16.03 20.36
C PRO A 6 3.49 -16.39 21.85
N TRP A 7 3.99 -15.46 22.66
CA TRP A 7 3.94 -15.46 24.11
C TRP A 7 3.10 -14.27 24.57
N ALA A 8 1.95 -14.55 25.17
CA ALA A 8 1.05 -13.53 25.71
C ALA A 8 1.01 -13.63 27.24
N PRO A 9 1.93 -12.96 27.96
CA PRO A 9 1.97 -13.02 29.42
C PRO A 9 0.76 -12.35 30.09
N ALA A 10 0.04 -11.49 29.36
CA ALA A 10 -1.20 -10.86 29.80
C ALA A 10 -2.11 -10.62 28.58
N GLU A 11 -3.41 -10.41 28.81
CA GLU A 11 -4.38 -10.14 27.73
C GLU A 11 -4.06 -8.87 26.92
N TRP A 12 -3.39 -7.90 27.56
CA TRP A 12 -2.98 -6.63 26.97
C TRP A 12 -1.59 -6.65 26.35
N LEU A 13 -0.82 -7.75 26.41
CA LEU A 13 0.54 -7.84 25.89
C LEU A 13 0.78 -9.14 25.14
N ALA A 14 1.18 -9.03 23.88
CA ALA A 14 1.65 -10.15 23.07
C ALA A 14 3.08 -9.89 22.60
N ILE A 15 3.95 -10.89 22.71
CA ILE A 15 5.33 -10.86 22.26
C ILE A 15 5.59 -12.13 21.44
N THR A 16 6.00 -11.99 20.19
CA THR A 16 6.29 -13.09 19.27
C THR A 16 7.76 -13.02 18.88
N PRO A 17 8.64 -13.84 19.48
CA PRO A 17 9.98 -14.03 18.95
C PRO A 17 9.92 -14.69 17.56
N VAL A 18 10.81 -14.25 16.69
CA VAL A 18 10.93 -14.70 15.30
C VAL A 18 12.33 -15.24 15.08
N ALA A 19 12.44 -16.46 14.57
CA ALA A 19 13.69 -17.05 14.11
C ALA A 19 13.49 -17.67 12.73
N GLY A 20 14.26 -17.22 11.74
CA GLY A 20 14.10 -17.61 10.36
C GLY A 20 15.40 -18.10 9.72
N MET A 21 15.26 -18.93 8.69
CA MET A 21 16.37 -19.36 7.84
C MET A 21 15.91 -19.48 6.40
N ARG A 22 16.74 -19.02 5.47
CA ARG A 22 16.55 -19.17 4.03
C ARG A 22 17.79 -19.81 3.43
N PHE A 23 17.56 -20.88 2.66
CA PHE A 23 18.56 -21.56 1.85
C PHE A 23 18.21 -21.36 0.38
N THR A 24 19.18 -20.94 -0.42
CA THR A 24 19.01 -20.73 -1.87
C THR A 24 20.20 -21.32 -2.61
N HIS A 25 19.93 -22.18 -3.58
CA HIS A 25 20.95 -22.78 -4.44
C HIS A 25 20.71 -22.38 -5.89
N TYR A 26 21.71 -21.77 -6.51
CA TYR A 26 21.77 -21.43 -7.92
C TYR A 26 22.64 -22.47 -8.61
N THR A 27 22.09 -23.19 -9.58
CA THR A 27 22.85 -24.19 -10.36
C THR A 27 23.78 -23.54 -11.38
N ARG A 28 23.45 -22.33 -11.85
CA ARG A 28 24.24 -21.53 -12.78
C ARG A 28 24.21 -20.06 -12.38
N THR A 29 25.34 -19.37 -12.52
CA THR A 29 25.48 -17.96 -12.14
C THR A 29 26.09 -17.13 -13.29
N PRO A 30 25.31 -16.95 -14.37
CA PRO A 30 25.78 -16.24 -15.55
C PRO A 30 26.07 -14.78 -15.24
N ARG A 31 27.13 -14.24 -15.84
CA ARG A 31 27.49 -12.82 -15.80
C ARG A 31 27.84 -12.35 -17.20
N THR A 32 27.24 -11.23 -17.62
CA THR A 32 27.67 -10.53 -18.82
C THR A 32 28.98 -9.79 -18.54
N ALA A 33 29.98 -10.02 -19.38
CA ALA A 33 31.28 -9.35 -19.31
C ALA A 33 31.67 -8.84 -20.69
N ASP A 34 32.21 -7.62 -20.72
CA ASP A 34 32.83 -7.06 -21.92
C ASP A 34 34.24 -7.64 -22.06
N LEU A 35 34.44 -8.44 -23.09
CA LEU A 35 35.75 -8.96 -23.46
C LEU A 35 36.39 -7.99 -24.45
N VAL A 36 37.49 -7.36 -24.02
CA VAL A 36 38.32 -6.51 -24.88
C VAL A 36 39.34 -7.40 -25.57
N GLN A 37 39.22 -7.53 -26.90
CA GLN A 37 40.24 -8.17 -27.70
C GLN A 37 41.37 -7.18 -28.04
N PRO A 38 42.64 -7.56 -27.85
CA PRO A 38 43.78 -6.74 -28.22
C PRO A 38 43.93 -6.73 -29.76
N SER A 39 43.19 -5.84 -30.40
CA SER A 39 43.33 -5.49 -31.82
C SER A 39 43.47 -3.97 -31.97
N LEU A 40 43.98 -3.49 -33.10
CA LEU A 40 43.93 -2.08 -33.48
C LEU A 40 42.95 -1.91 -34.65
N PRO A 41 41.78 -1.27 -34.46
CA PRO A 41 41.24 -0.75 -33.19
C PRO A 41 40.75 -1.87 -32.24
N PRO A 42 40.59 -1.59 -30.92
CA PRO A 42 40.11 -2.58 -29.95
C PRO A 42 38.71 -3.06 -30.31
N ARG A 43 38.49 -4.36 -30.27
CA ARG A 43 37.15 -4.95 -30.42
C ARG A 43 36.57 -5.26 -29.05
N ILE A 44 35.39 -4.74 -28.76
CA ILE A 44 34.61 -5.07 -27.56
C ILE A 44 33.55 -6.09 -27.98
N SER A 45 33.57 -7.25 -27.33
CA SER A 45 32.53 -8.28 -27.49
C SER A 45 31.87 -8.55 -26.14
N THR A 46 30.55 -8.70 -26.12
CA THR A 46 29.80 -9.08 -24.92
C THR A 46 29.70 -10.59 -24.86
N ALA A 47 30.24 -11.19 -23.80
CA ALA A 47 30.12 -12.62 -23.54
C ALA A 47 29.35 -12.88 -22.25
N VAL A 48 28.58 -13.97 -22.22
CA VAL A 48 27.98 -14.48 -20.99
C VAL A 48 28.89 -15.57 -20.44
N ILE A 49 29.52 -15.30 -19.30
CA ILE A 49 30.39 -16.24 -18.60
C ILE A 49 29.60 -16.87 -17.46
N ASP A 50 29.54 -18.20 -17.42
CA ASP A 50 28.99 -18.92 -16.26
C ASP A 50 30.05 -19.04 -15.17
N ARG A 51 29.72 -18.65 -13.94
CA ARG A 51 30.60 -18.78 -12.78
C ARG A 51 30.31 -20.02 -11.94
N GLY A 52 29.43 -20.90 -12.45
CA GLY A 52 29.08 -22.18 -11.84
C GLY A 52 27.96 -22.06 -10.81
N SER A 53 27.89 -23.03 -9.90
CA SER A 53 26.86 -23.07 -8.87
C SER A 53 27.20 -22.20 -7.66
N PHE A 54 26.19 -21.61 -7.03
CA PHE A 54 26.34 -20.83 -5.80
C PHE A 54 25.27 -21.21 -4.79
N THR A 55 25.66 -21.36 -3.53
CA THR A 55 24.74 -21.63 -2.42
C THR A 55 24.81 -20.52 -1.41
N ARG A 56 23.65 -20.01 -0.99
CA ARG A 56 23.54 -18.98 0.05
C ARG A 56 22.60 -19.43 1.15
N THR A 57 23.04 -19.19 2.39
CA THR A 57 22.27 -19.41 3.61
C THR A 57 22.17 -18.11 4.38
N ILE A 58 20.96 -17.71 4.75
CA ILE A 58 20.68 -16.48 5.49
C ILE A 58 19.87 -16.85 6.73
N GLY A 59 20.26 -16.31 7.88
CA GLY A 59 19.50 -16.40 9.13
C GLY A 59 18.76 -15.09 9.44
N GLU A 60 17.69 -15.21 10.19
CA GLU A 60 16.86 -14.12 10.69
C GLU A 60 16.60 -14.31 12.18
N LEU A 61 16.69 -13.22 12.94
CA LEU A 61 16.21 -13.12 14.31
C LEU A 61 15.37 -11.85 14.46
N GLY A 62 14.33 -11.92 15.28
CA GLY A 62 13.44 -10.78 15.48
C GLY A 62 12.49 -10.96 16.64
N VAL A 63 11.75 -9.90 16.93
CA VAL A 63 10.67 -9.89 17.90
C VAL A 63 9.58 -8.96 17.40
N ASP A 64 8.34 -9.39 17.46
CA ASP A 64 7.16 -8.53 17.39
C ASP A 64 6.52 -8.40 18.76
N ALA A 65 6.15 -7.18 19.15
CA ALA A 65 5.42 -6.92 20.38
C ALA A 65 4.23 -6.01 20.09
N ALA A 66 3.10 -6.32 20.70
CA ALA A 66 1.89 -5.51 20.64
C ALA A 66 1.32 -5.34 22.04
N LEU A 67 1.13 -4.09 22.44
CA LEU A 67 0.47 -3.74 23.69
C LEU A 67 -0.91 -3.15 23.36
N ARG A 68 -1.96 -3.66 23.99
CA ARG A 68 -3.35 -3.28 23.73
C ARG A 68 -3.89 -2.50 24.92
N SER A 69 -4.30 -1.26 24.69
CA SER A 69 -5.01 -0.47 25.69
C SER A 69 -6.32 0.06 25.13
N SER A 70 -7.26 0.35 26.03
CA SER A 70 -8.55 0.91 25.65
C SER A 70 -9.06 1.88 26.70
N GLY A 71 -9.77 2.91 26.26
CA GLY A 71 -10.49 3.85 27.11
C GLY A 71 -11.91 4.06 26.63
N THR A 72 -12.86 4.20 27.55
CA THR A 72 -14.25 4.53 27.25
C THR A 72 -14.59 5.92 27.78
N PHE A 73 -15.34 6.70 27.00
CA PHE A 73 -15.72 8.07 27.32
C PHE A 73 -17.23 8.25 27.12
N ASP A 74 -17.92 8.85 28.09
CA ASP A 74 -19.34 9.18 27.98
C ASP A 74 -19.53 10.50 27.21
N TYR A 75 -19.33 10.43 25.89
CA TYR A 75 -19.57 11.54 24.97
C TYR A 75 -20.78 11.22 24.10
N ARG A 76 -21.70 12.18 23.94
CA ARG A 76 -22.92 12.01 23.15
C ARG A 76 -23.08 13.15 22.17
N ASN A 77 -23.43 12.81 20.94
CA ASN A 77 -23.73 13.78 19.89
C ASN A 77 -24.88 13.27 19.01
N PRO A 78 -26.11 13.78 19.21
CA PRO A 78 -27.29 13.35 18.45
C PRO A 78 -27.15 13.59 16.94
N GLN A 79 -26.56 14.72 16.53
CA GLN A 79 -26.42 15.10 15.12
C GLN A 79 -25.56 14.11 14.33
N TRP A 80 -24.53 13.56 14.98
CA TRP A 80 -23.60 12.61 14.38
C TRP A 80 -23.93 11.14 14.73
N LYS A 81 -25.02 10.92 15.49
CA LYS A 81 -25.43 9.62 16.03
C LYS A 81 -24.28 8.93 16.78
N ILE A 82 -23.64 9.69 17.66
CA ILE A 82 -22.57 9.21 18.55
C ILE A 82 -23.15 9.03 19.94
N ASP A 83 -23.01 7.83 20.48
CA ASP A 83 -23.46 7.43 21.80
C ASP A 83 -22.33 6.69 22.53
N GLY A 84 -21.58 7.43 23.34
CA GLY A 84 -20.33 6.98 23.93
C GLY A 84 -19.20 6.87 22.92
N LEU A 85 -17.97 6.87 23.43
CA LEU A 85 -16.76 6.62 22.66
C LEU A 85 -15.94 5.50 23.31
N ARG A 86 -15.34 4.64 22.48
CA ARG A 86 -14.31 3.69 22.87
C ARG A 86 -13.09 3.92 22.00
N HIS A 87 -11.98 4.30 22.60
CA HIS A 87 -10.68 4.40 21.93
C HIS A 87 -9.88 3.13 22.22
N LEU A 88 -9.45 2.46 21.18
CA LEU A 88 -8.51 1.35 21.22
C LEU A 88 -7.17 1.86 20.72
N PHE A 89 -6.12 1.67 21.50
CA PHE A 89 -4.77 2.08 21.16
C PHE A 89 -3.84 0.86 21.23
N THR A 90 -3.17 0.55 20.13
CA THR A 90 -2.24 -0.58 20.04
C THR A 90 -0.88 -0.10 19.53
N PRO A 91 0.05 0.28 20.42
CA PRO A 91 1.45 0.41 20.05
C PRO A 91 2.03 -0.97 19.67
N ARG A 92 2.72 -0.99 18.54
CA ARG A 92 3.40 -2.15 17.96
C ARG A 92 4.88 -1.85 17.80
N LEU A 93 5.69 -2.87 18.06
CA LEU A 93 7.12 -2.83 17.92
C LEU A 93 7.55 -4.09 17.16
N SER A 94 8.30 -3.92 16.07
CA SER A 94 8.83 -5.04 15.29
C SER A 94 10.31 -4.84 15.07
N TYR A 95 11.14 -5.69 15.67
CA TYR A 95 12.58 -5.70 15.46
C TYR A 95 12.97 -6.84 14.53
N ARG A 96 13.85 -6.58 13.57
CA ARG A 96 14.44 -7.61 12.69
C ARG A 96 15.94 -7.43 12.53
N TYR A 97 16.64 -8.55 12.61
CA TYR A 97 18.07 -8.70 12.42
C TYR A 97 18.35 -9.85 11.44
N ILE A 98 18.81 -9.48 10.24
CA ILE A 98 19.16 -10.39 9.14
C ILE A 98 20.59 -10.03 8.71
N PRO A 99 21.62 -10.60 9.35
CA PRO A 99 23.00 -10.26 9.05
C PRO A 99 23.41 -10.80 7.68
N LYS A 100 24.26 -10.04 6.98
CA LYS A 100 24.96 -10.49 5.75
C LYS A 100 24.03 -11.02 4.64
N ALA A 101 22.77 -10.59 4.56
CA ALA A 101 21.83 -11.08 3.54
C ALA A 101 22.31 -10.77 2.09
N GLY A 102 23.07 -9.69 1.92
CA GLY A 102 23.72 -9.31 0.66
C GLY A 102 25.03 -10.06 0.34
N MET A 103 25.43 -11.04 1.14
CA MET A 103 26.61 -11.85 0.84
C MET A 103 26.41 -12.61 -0.49
N GLY A 104 27.45 -12.63 -1.33
CA GLY A 104 27.39 -13.30 -2.62
C GLY A 104 26.63 -12.53 -3.70
N ARG A 105 26.18 -11.29 -3.46
CA ARG A 105 25.46 -10.45 -4.45
C ARG A 105 26.23 -10.26 -5.76
N ALA A 106 27.57 -10.31 -5.71
CA ALA A 106 28.39 -10.29 -6.90
C ALA A 106 28.26 -11.56 -7.74
N GLN A 107 27.98 -12.72 -7.13
CA GLN A 107 27.84 -14.04 -7.76
C GLN A 107 26.39 -14.33 -8.18
N ILE A 108 25.41 -13.81 -7.44
CA ILE A 108 24.00 -14.04 -7.71
C ILE A 108 23.51 -13.24 -8.94
N PRO A 109 22.94 -13.90 -9.96
CA PRO A 109 22.21 -13.20 -11.02
C PRO A 109 20.95 -12.55 -10.44
N ARG A 110 20.65 -11.31 -10.84
CA ARG A 110 19.48 -10.55 -10.35
C ARG A 110 18.28 -10.75 -11.27
N PHE A 111 17.60 -11.89 -11.16
CA PHE A 111 16.33 -12.11 -11.86
C PHE A 111 15.24 -11.28 -11.18
N ASP A 112 15.12 -11.43 -9.86
CA ASP A 112 14.13 -10.71 -9.05
C ASP A 112 14.78 -9.57 -8.27
N ARG A 113 14.42 -8.35 -8.62
CA ARG A 113 14.95 -7.13 -8.01
C ARG A 113 13.93 -6.52 -7.07
N GLU A 114 14.43 -5.77 -6.08
CA GLU A 114 13.56 -4.94 -5.27
C GLU A 114 12.78 -3.97 -6.17
N SER A 115 11.45 -4.08 -6.14
CA SER A 115 10.55 -3.19 -6.86
C SER A 115 10.39 -1.89 -6.10
N PHE A 116 10.23 -0.79 -6.83
CA PHE A 116 9.85 0.48 -6.22
C PHE A 116 8.52 0.33 -5.45
N ALA A 117 8.53 0.72 -4.18
CA ALA A 117 7.36 0.81 -3.33
C ALA A 117 7.43 2.10 -2.53
N THR A 118 6.29 2.72 -2.29
CA THR A 118 6.17 3.93 -1.47
C THR A 118 5.69 3.63 -0.04
N TYR A 119 5.44 2.36 0.25
CA TYR A 119 5.03 1.86 1.56
C TYR A 119 6.21 1.24 2.29
N LEU A 120 6.04 1.07 3.59
CA LEU A 120 6.99 0.36 4.43
C LEU A 120 7.19 -1.07 3.93
N PRO A 121 8.44 -1.51 3.68
CA PRO A 121 8.70 -2.84 3.16
C PRO A 121 8.35 -3.91 4.19
N PRO A 122 8.06 -5.15 3.75
CA PRO A 122 7.98 -6.28 4.66
C PRO A 122 9.30 -6.46 5.41
N LEU A 123 9.22 -6.83 6.68
CA LEU A 123 10.39 -6.95 7.55
C LEU A 123 10.98 -8.36 7.53
N GLY A 124 10.11 -9.37 7.46
CA GLY A 124 10.47 -10.77 7.58
C GLY A 124 11.25 -11.29 6.39
N LEU A 125 12.28 -12.11 6.62
CA LEU A 125 13.03 -12.74 5.53
C LEU A 125 12.10 -13.60 4.65
N GLY A 126 11.10 -14.25 5.25
CA GLY A 126 10.09 -15.05 4.54
C GLY A 126 9.18 -14.24 3.62
N ASP A 127 8.91 -12.98 3.96
CA ASP A 127 7.94 -12.12 3.28
C ASP A 127 8.55 -11.39 2.07
N VAL A 128 9.88 -11.24 2.06
CA VAL A 128 10.60 -10.61 0.96
C VAL A 128 10.60 -11.51 -0.27
N ARG A 129 10.07 -10.96 -1.37
CA ARG A 129 9.93 -11.64 -2.68
C ARG A 129 11.16 -11.51 -3.58
N HIS A 130 11.95 -10.45 -3.46
CA HIS A 130 13.15 -10.24 -4.26
C HIS A 130 14.33 -11.07 -3.71
N VAL A 131 14.26 -12.38 -3.88
CA VAL A 131 15.21 -13.31 -3.25
C VAL A 131 16.64 -13.13 -3.73
N ASP A 132 16.87 -12.65 -4.95
CA ASP A 132 18.20 -12.46 -5.51
C ASP A 132 18.88 -11.18 -5.00
N ASP A 133 18.09 -10.19 -4.60
CA ASP A 133 18.55 -8.83 -4.27
C ASP A 133 18.33 -8.47 -2.79
N LEU A 134 18.69 -9.39 -1.91
CA LEU A 134 18.60 -9.20 -0.46
C LEU A 134 19.76 -8.37 0.07
N ASP A 135 19.50 -7.60 1.12
CA ASP A 135 20.50 -6.80 1.84
C ASP A 135 20.39 -7.03 3.34
N ALA A 136 21.47 -6.74 4.06
CA ALA A 136 21.49 -6.91 5.50
C ALA A 136 20.44 -5.99 6.17
N THR A 137 19.70 -6.54 7.12
CA THR A 137 18.64 -5.83 7.85
C THR A 137 19.02 -5.77 9.32
N ASN A 138 18.97 -4.58 9.91
CA ASN A 138 18.99 -4.38 11.35
C ASN A 138 18.14 -3.14 11.62
N LEU A 139 16.86 -3.35 11.89
CA LEU A 139 15.90 -2.26 12.03
C LEU A 139 14.86 -2.55 13.11
N LEU A 140 14.32 -1.47 13.66
CA LEU A 140 13.16 -1.43 14.54
C LEU A 140 12.03 -0.66 13.85
N ARG A 141 10.88 -1.28 13.65
CA ARG A 141 9.64 -0.60 13.24
C ARG A 141 8.81 -0.28 14.46
N LEU A 142 8.41 0.98 14.58
CA LEU A 142 7.38 1.39 15.53
C LEU A 142 6.08 1.62 14.76
N GLY A 143 4.99 1.07 15.30
CA GLY A 143 3.63 1.24 14.79
C GLY A 143 2.70 1.71 15.90
N PHE A 144 1.71 2.52 15.56
CA PHE A 144 0.67 2.96 16.49
C PHE A 144 -0.68 2.86 15.81
N ASP A 145 -1.51 1.93 16.27
CA ASP A 145 -2.88 1.78 15.75
C ASP A 145 -3.85 2.44 16.71
N ASN A 146 -4.75 3.24 16.18
CA ASN A 146 -5.76 3.95 16.92
C ASN A 146 -7.11 3.66 16.27
N VAL A 147 -8.06 3.14 17.03
CA VAL A 147 -9.43 2.96 16.56
C VAL A 147 -10.37 3.64 17.54
N LEU A 148 -11.16 4.59 17.04
CA LEU A 148 -12.22 5.26 17.78
C LEU A 148 -13.57 4.71 17.33
N GLN A 149 -14.35 4.24 18.29
CA GLN A 149 -15.64 3.59 18.05
C GLN A 149 -16.74 4.26 18.87
N THR A 150 -17.98 4.13 18.41
CA THR A 150 -19.18 4.51 19.16
C THR A 150 -20.17 3.35 19.21
N ARG A 151 -21.14 3.40 20.11
CA ARG A 151 -22.21 2.38 20.17
C ARG A 151 -23.10 2.50 18.95
N ASP A 152 -23.51 1.36 18.41
CA ASP A 152 -24.50 1.29 17.34
C ASP A 152 -25.59 0.29 17.71
N ALA A 153 -26.86 0.69 17.57
CA ALA A 153 -28.00 -0.13 18.00
C ALA A 153 -28.17 -1.42 17.18
N THR A 154 -27.66 -1.45 15.94
CA THR A 154 -27.81 -2.59 15.02
C THR A 154 -26.60 -3.52 15.01
N GLN A 155 -25.39 -2.94 15.03
CA GLN A 155 -24.13 -3.69 14.90
C GLN A 155 -23.35 -3.81 16.21
N GLY A 156 -23.86 -3.25 17.31
CA GLY A 156 -23.19 -3.17 18.61
C GLY A 156 -22.21 -2.00 18.69
N SER A 157 -21.26 -1.91 17.75
CA SER A 157 -20.32 -0.79 17.64
C SER A 157 -20.07 -0.37 16.21
N ARG A 158 -19.82 0.93 16.01
CA ARG A 158 -19.44 1.54 14.74
C ARG A 158 -18.08 2.22 14.87
N GLU A 159 -17.16 1.93 13.95
CA GLU A 159 -15.88 2.63 13.85
C GLU A 159 -16.09 4.04 13.28
N LEU A 160 -15.63 5.05 14.00
CA LEU A 160 -15.66 6.45 13.58
C LEU A 160 -14.36 6.87 12.91
N LEU A 161 -13.23 6.36 13.42
CA LEU A 161 -11.89 6.69 12.94
C LEU A 161 -10.94 5.52 13.21
N ALA A 162 -10.12 5.19 12.23
CA ALA A 162 -8.94 4.36 12.35
C ALA A 162 -7.73 5.21 11.89
N LEU A 163 -6.67 5.25 12.70
CA LEU A 163 -5.41 5.93 12.39
C LEU A 163 -4.25 5.00 12.71
N ASN A 164 -3.50 4.62 11.68
CA ASN A 164 -2.27 3.85 11.79
C ASN A 164 -1.08 4.76 11.48
N LEU A 165 -0.10 4.78 12.38
CA LEU A 165 1.17 5.46 12.17
C LEU A 165 2.29 4.43 12.18
N ALA A 166 3.27 4.54 11.29
CA ALA A 166 4.43 3.65 11.32
C ALA A 166 5.71 4.30 10.77
N SER A 167 6.85 3.89 11.30
CA SER A 167 8.17 4.32 10.83
C SER A 167 9.27 3.32 11.24
N ASP A 168 10.30 3.19 10.41
CA ASP A 168 11.46 2.34 10.62
C ASP A 168 12.66 3.14 11.12
N PHE A 169 13.31 2.61 12.14
CA PHE A 169 14.61 3.03 12.65
C PHE A 169 15.65 2.00 12.21
N ARG A 170 16.53 2.37 11.29
CA ARG A 170 17.55 1.51 10.71
C ARG A 170 18.87 1.67 11.47
N PHE A 171 19.31 0.60 12.14
CA PHE A 171 20.61 0.54 12.81
C PHE A 171 21.73 0.15 11.84
N ALA A 172 21.41 -0.65 10.81
CA ALA A 172 22.28 -0.86 9.65
C ALA A 172 21.64 -0.19 8.42
N ARG A 173 22.44 0.55 7.66
CA ARG A 173 21.98 1.36 6.52
C ARG A 173 22.68 0.94 5.25
N ARG A 174 21.95 0.87 4.15
CA ARG A 174 22.53 0.77 2.80
C ARG A 174 23.09 2.12 2.36
N PRO A 175 24.02 2.17 1.40
CA PRO A 175 24.45 3.44 0.80
C PRO A 175 23.23 4.23 0.29
N GLY A 176 23.10 5.49 0.74
CA GLY A 176 21.97 6.36 0.39
C GLY A 176 20.74 6.25 1.29
N GLU A 177 20.67 5.28 2.21
CA GLU A 177 19.56 5.18 3.16
C GLU A 177 19.71 6.13 4.35
N ARG A 178 18.58 6.72 4.75
CA ARG A 178 18.48 7.49 5.99
C ARG A 178 18.30 6.56 7.20
N ALA A 179 18.72 7.03 8.37
CA ALA A 179 18.60 6.30 9.64
C ALA A 179 17.14 6.07 10.05
N THR A 180 16.23 6.96 9.65
CA THR A 180 14.79 6.79 9.82
C THR A 180 14.11 6.78 8.46
N SER A 181 13.10 5.93 8.29
CA SER A 181 12.20 6.02 7.13
C SER A 181 11.30 7.25 7.24
N GLU A 182 10.51 7.47 6.22
CA GLU A 182 9.33 8.30 6.28
C GLU A 182 8.42 7.85 7.43
N ILE A 183 7.66 8.80 7.98
CA ILE A 183 6.52 8.54 8.84
C ILE A 183 5.34 8.32 7.92
N HIS A 184 4.80 7.11 7.95
CA HIS A 184 3.61 6.73 7.22
C HIS A 184 2.40 6.92 8.14
N ALA A 185 1.37 7.57 7.63
CA ALA A 185 0.10 7.70 8.33
C ALA A 185 -1.06 7.30 7.41
N GLU A 186 -1.90 6.41 7.89
CA GLU A 186 -3.13 5.96 7.24
C GLU A 186 -4.30 6.30 8.13
N LEU A 187 -5.24 7.09 7.63
CA LEU A 187 -6.45 7.48 8.32
C LEU A 187 -7.67 7.05 7.50
N ALA A 188 -8.59 6.35 8.13
CA ALA A 188 -9.91 6.06 7.59
C ALA A 188 -10.96 6.52 8.62
N ALA A 189 -11.86 7.41 8.23
CA ALA A 189 -12.85 7.98 9.14
C ALA A 189 -14.24 7.95 8.51
N THR A 190 -15.23 7.50 9.28
CA THR A 190 -16.65 7.52 8.93
C THR A 190 -17.47 8.13 10.08
N PRO A 191 -17.22 9.42 10.41
CA PRO A 191 -17.83 10.06 11.58
C PRO A 191 -19.37 10.07 11.49
N ALA A 192 -19.92 10.17 10.28
CA ALA A 192 -21.33 10.01 9.98
C ALA A 192 -21.55 9.06 8.79
N ARG A 193 -22.75 8.46 8.68
CA ARG A 193 -23.09 7.53 7.60
C ARG A 193 -23.04 8.17 6.19
N TRP A 194 -23.17 9.50 6.13
CA TRP A 194 -23.11 10.29 4.90
C TRP A 194 -21.70 10.80 4.56
N LEU A 195 -20.70 10.58 5.42
CA LEU A 195 -19.35 11.13 5.29
C LEU A 195 -18.27 10.07 5.50
N GLN A 196 -17.41 9.89 4.52
CA GLN A 196 -16.20 9.07 4.62
C GLN A 196 -14.97 9.87 4.19
N LEU A 197 -13.89 9.75 4.96
CA LEU A 197 -12.58 10.34 4.68
C LEU A 197 -11.52 9.24 4.73
N ASP A 198 -10.72 9.12 3.68
CA ASP A 198 -9.55 8.24 3.61
C ASP A 198 -8.32 9.11 3.32
N VAL A 199 -7.22 8.91 4.05
CA VAL A 199 -5.96 9.63 3.85
C VAL A 199 -4.80 8.66 4.01
N TYR A 200 -3.87 8.70 3.08
CA TYR A 200 -2.53 8.14 3.21
C TYR A 200 -1.51 9.25 3.04
N GLN A 201 -0.51 9.31 3.91
CA GLN A 201 0.62 10.22 3.75
C GLN A 201 1.93 9.55 4.14
N SER A 202 3.00 9.98 3.48
CA SER A 202 4.37 9.68 3.89
C SER A 202 5.20 10.97 3.96
N VAL A 203 5.81 11.23 5.12
CA VAL A 203 6.58 12.45 5.38
C VAL A 203 7.97 12.07 5.86
N ALA A 204 9.01 12.63 5.23
CA ALA A 204 10.38 12.45 5.68
C ALA A 204 10.61 13.27 6.97
N PRO A 205 10.91 12.65 8.11
CA PRO A 205 10.95 13.35 9.40
C PRO A 205 12.15 14.30 9.55
N GLN A 206 13.17 14.18 8.70
CA GLN A 206 14.41 14.96 8.85
C GLN A 206 14.27 16.41 8.39
N ASP A 207 13.40 16.65 7.42
CA ASP A 207 13.19 17.95 6.76
C ASP A 207 11.69 18.27 6.58
N ALA A 208 10.82 17.46 7.19
CA ALA A 208 9.36 17.50 7.04
C ALA A 208 8.88 17.46 5.57
N THR A 209 9.67 16.86 4.66
CA THR A 209 9.31 16.79 3.25
C THR A 209 8.18 15.79 3.05
N LEU A 210 7.04 16.25 2.55
CA LEU A 210 5.95 15.39 2.07
C LEU A 210 6.39 14.60 0.83
N ARG A 211 6.39 13.28 0.92
CA ARG A 211 6.74 12.37 -0.18
C ARG A 211 5.51 11.94 -0.95
N GLU A 212 4.48 11.52 -0.24
CA GLU A 212 3.21 11.08 -0.81
C GLU A 212 2.04 11.61 0.03
N PHE A 213 0.96 11.97 -0.65
CA PHE A 213 -0.30 12.33 -0.04
C PHE A 213 -1.43 11.88 -0.96
N ASN A 214 -2.20 10.89 -0.51
CA ASN A 214 -3.40 10.46 -1.21
C ASN A 214 -4.58 10.68 -0.28
N SER A 215 -5.67 11.23 -0.80
CA SER A 215 -6.87 11.47 -0.01
C SER A 215 -8.13 11.15 -0.78
N GLY A 216 -9.19 10.88 -0.05
CA GLY A 216 -10.52 10.61 -0.57
C GLY A 216 -11.58 11.10 0.38
N LEU A 217 -12.42 12.01 -0.07
CA LEU A 217 -13.62 12.48 0.62
C LEU A 217 -14.84 11.96 -0.12
N THR A 218 -15.67 11.18 0.54
CA THR A 218 -16.93 10.67 -0.03
C THR A 218 -18.11 11.20 0.77
N LEU A 219 -18.99 11.90 0.06
CA LEU A 219 -20.30 12.32 0.54
C LEU A 219 -21.36 11.40 -0.08
N ARG A 220 -22.36 11.00 0.70
CA ARG A 220 -23.45 10.17 0.20
C ARG A 220 -24.76 10.46 0.91
N ASP A 221 -25.87 10.31 0.20
CA ASP A 221 -27.20 10.31 0.78
C ASP A 221 -27.89 8.98 0.45
N GLY A 222 -27.96 8.09 1.44
CA GLY A 222 -28.53 6.75 1.30
C GLY A 222 -28.06 6.04 0.04
N ASP A 223 -29.02 5.67 -0.80
CA ASP A 223 -28.85 5.12 -2.15
C ASP A 223 -29.16 6.13 -3.27
N ALA A 224 -29.50 7.39 -2.92
CA ALA A 224 -29.88 8.41 -3.88
C ALA A 224 -28.68 8.94 -4.66
N TRP A 225 -27.58 9.29 -3.97
CA TRP A 225 -26.37 9.76 -4.63
C TRP A 225 -25.12 9.55 -3.78
N SER A 226 -23.97 9.51 -4.46
CA SER A 226 -22.65 9.55 -3.84
C SER A 226 -21.69 10.40 -4.68
N LEU A 227 -20.85 11.18 -4.02
CA LEU A 227 -19.84 12.01 -4.65
C LEU A 227 -18.52 11.83 -3.91
N ARG A 228 -17.50 11.35 -4.62
CA ARG A 228 -16.14 11.19 -4.12
C ARG A 228 -15.21 12.18 -4.80
N PHE A 229 -14.47 12.92 -4.00
CA PHE A 229 -13.32 13.71 -4.41
C PHE A 229 -12.06 13.01 -3.92
N GLY A 230 -11.09 12.81 -4.79
CA GLY A 230 -9.82 12.19 -4.45
C GLY A 230 -8.64 12.97 -4.98
N ASN A 231 -7.49 12.76 -4.35
CA ASN A 231 -6.21 13.26 -4.82
C ASN A 231 -5.17 12.16 -4.70
N ASN A 232 -4.27 12.10 -5.68
CA ASN A 232 -3.05 11.32 -5.61
C ASN A 232 -1.86 12.26 -5.83
N PHE A 233 -0.99 12.39 -4.84
CA PHE A 233 0.23 13.18 -4.93
C PHE A 233 1.42 12.31 -4.59
N LEU A 234 2.36 12.19 -5.53
CA LEU A 234 3.67 11.59 -5.31
C LEU A 234 4.71 12.59 -5.78
N ARG A 235 5.55 13.08 -4.85
CA ARG A 235 6.47 14.19 -5.10
C ARG A 235 7.31 13.95 -6.36
N GLN A 236 7.35 14.96 -7.24
CA GLN A 236 8.05 14.96 -8.54
C GLN A 236 7.54 13.92 -9.57
N GLN A 237 6.51 13.13 -9.25
CA GLN A 237 5.99 12.04 -10.09
C GLN A 237 4.52 12.23 -10.47
N ILE A 238 3.61 12.35 -9.49
CA ILE A 238 2.15 12.35 -9.72
C ILE A 238 1.54 13.54 -8.99
N GLN A 239 0.57 14.20 -9.62
CA GLN A 239 -0.30 15.17 -8.94
C GLN A 239 -1.65 15.19 -9.67
N ASP A 240 -2.55 14.33 -9.21
CA ASP A 240 -3.80 14.05 -9.90
C ASP A 240 -4.99 14.28 -8.98
N TYR A 241 -6.11 14.66 -9.56
CA TYR A 241 -7.38 14.83 -8.87
C TYR A 241 -8.44 13.97 -9.53
N LEU A 242 -9.28 13.35 -8.71
CA LEU A 242 -10.32 12.44 -9.13
C LEU A 242 -11.67 12.90 -8.61
N VAL A 243 -12.68 12.83 -9.45
CA VAL A 243 -14.08 13.02 -9.06
C VAL A 243 -14.87 11.81 -9.53
N HIS A 244 -15.60 11.17 -8.64
CA HIS A 244 -16.51 10.07 -8.97
C HIS A 244 -17.89 10.37 -8.39
N GLY A 245 -18.85 10.58 -9.28
CA GLY A 245 -20.25 10.81 -8.94
C GLY A 245 -21.10 9.62 -9.36
N ARG A 246 -22.03 9.23 -8.48
CA ARG A 246 -23.13 8.33 -8.79
C ARG A 246 -24.42 9.00 -8.37
N TRP A 247 -25.43 8.97 -9.23
CA TRP A 247 -26.74 9.54 -8.93
C TRP A 247 -27.81 8.60 -9.44
N ARG A 248 -28.63 8.09 -8.53
CA ARG A 248 -29.84 7.32 -8.82
C ARG A 248 -30.88 8.26 -9.41
N ILE A 249 -31.22 8.05 -10.68
CA ILE A 249 -32.25 8.82 -11.38
C ILE A 249 -33.63 8.28 -10.96
N ASP A 250 -33.76 6.96 -10.95
CA ASP A 250 -34.95 6.24 -10.49
C ASP A 250 -34.55 4.85 -9.95
N GLU A 251 -35.53 3.96 -9.72
CA GLU A 251 -35.25 2.64 -9.16
C GLU A 251 -34.42 1.70 -10.05
N ARG A 252 -34.39 1.98 -11.35
CA ARG A 252 -33.74 1.16 -12.36
C ARG A 252 -32.45 1.81 -12.86
N PHE A 253 -32.38 3.13 -12.95
CA PHE A 253 -31.31 3.85 -13.61
C PHE A 253 -30.42 4.63 -12.65
N GLU A 254 -29.12 4.54 -12.88
CA GLU A 254 -28.09 5.29 -12.17
C GLU A 254 -27.14 5.97 -13.17
N ALA A 255 -26.94 7.28 -13.04
CA ALA A 255 -25.90 7.99 -13.75
C ALA A 255 -24.56 7.87 -13.04
N VAL A 256 -23.49 7.61 -13.81
CA VAL A 256 -22.12 7.51 -13.31
C VAL A 256 -21.24 8.51 -14.04
N THR A 257 -20.49 9.32 -13.29
CA THR A 257 -19.49 10.24 -13.82
C THR A 257 -18.14 9.99 -13.15
N ARG A 258 -17.06 9.87 -13.93
CA ARG A 258 -15.69 9.79 -13.42
C ARG A 258 -14.82 10.78 -14.18
N LEU A 259 -14.12 11.64 -13.44
CA LEU A 259 -13.20 12.62 -13.99
C LEU A 259 -11.84 12.42 -13.36
N HIS A 260 -10.79 12.36 -14.17
CA HIS A 260 -9.40 12.28 -13.74
C HIS A 260 -8.61 13.43 -14.37
N TYR A 261 -8.05 14.28 -13.53
CA TYR A 261 -7.32 15.48 -13.92
C TYR A 261 -5.86 15.41 -13.47
N ASP A 262 -4.93 15.47 -14.42
CA ASP A 262 -3.49 15.57 -14.18
C ASP A 262 -3.11 17.05 -14.07
N ALA A 263 -2.81 17.50 -12.85
CA ALA A 263 -2.51 18.90 -12.58
C ALA A 263 -1.12 19.31 -13.07
N ARG A 264 -0.17 18.38 -13.19
CA ARG A 264 1.17 18.66 -13.72
C ARG A 264 1.09 19.01 -15.21
N ARG A 265 0.20 18.34 -15.94
CA ARG A 265 -0.04 18.56 -17.38
C ARG A 265 -1.23 19.47 -17.67
N ARG A 266 -1.94 19.93 -16.64
CA ARG A 266 -3.11 20.82 -16.73
C ARG A 266 -4.18 20.33 -17.69
N ARG A 267 -4.55 19.04 -17.59
CA ARG A 267 -5.55 18.43 -18.48
C ARG A 267 -6.29 17.29 -17.81
N PHE A 268 -7.50 17.02 -18.27
CA PHE A 268 -8.18 15.76 -17.97
C PHE A 268 -7.51 14.61 -18.73
N THR A 269 -7.05 13.59 -18.01
CA THR A 269 -6.51 12.35 -18.59
C THR A 269 -7.62 11.40 -19.00
N GLU A 270 -8.72 11.39 -18.24
CA GLU A 270 -9.92 10.59 -18.50
C GLU A 270 -11.17 11.36 -18.06
N GLN A 271 -12.20 11.31 -18.88
CA GLN A 271 -13.55 11.74 -18.56
C GLN A 271 -14.51 10.64 -19.00
N THR A 272 -15.20 10.03 -18.04
CA THR A 272 -16.10 8.91 -18.27
C THR A 272 -17.50 9.27 -17.79
N TYR A 273 -18.47 9.09 -18.66
CA TYR A 273 -19.89 9.33 -18.39
C TYR A 273 -20.67 8.09 -18.78
N GLY A 274 -21.62 7.68 -17.95
CA GLY A 274 -22.37 6.49 -18.24
C GLY A 274 -23.68 6.39 -17.49
N VAL A 275 -24.47 5.42 -17.91
CA VAL A 275 -25.73 5.03 -17.26
C VAL A 275 -25.65 3.54 -16.97
N ALA A 276 -25.95 3.19 -15.73
CA ALA A 276 -26.18 1.83 -15.29
C ALA A 276 -27.69 1.60 -15.18
N HIS A 277 -28.16 0.42 -15.59
CA HIS A 277 -29.54 0.02 -15.36
C HIS A 277 -29.66 -1.39 -14.77
N ASN A 278 -30.54 -1.54 -13.78
CA ASN A 278 -30.90 -2.82 -13.20
C ASN A 278 -32.04 -3.44 -14.01
N VAL A 279 -31.79 -4.63 -14.58
CA VAL A 279 -32.78 -5.41 -15.30
C VAL A 279 -33.31 -6.51 -14.38
N GLY A 280 -34.49 -6.26 -13.83
CA GLY A 280 -35.06 -7.10 -12.76
C GLY A 280 -34.20 -7.03 -11.49
N ASN A 281 -34.06 -8.16 -10.80
CA ASN A 281 -33.25 -8.29 -9.59
C ASN A 281 -31.94 -9.06 -9.80
N SER A 282 -31.57 -9.34 -11.06
CA SER A 282 -30.53 -10.31 -11.40
C SER A 282 -29.36 -9.72 -12.19
N TRP A 283 -29.58 -8.66 -12.98
CA TRP A 283 -28.57 -8.13 -13.90
C TRP A 283 -28.40 -6.62 -13.76
N LEU A 284 -27.15 -6.16 -13.76
CA LEU A 284 -26.75 -4.76 -13.89
C LEU A 284 -26.06 -4.61 -15.24
N ILE A 285 -26.59 -3.76 -16.11
CA ILE A 285 -25.91 -3.42 -17.37
C ILE A 285 -25.46 -1.97 -17.30
N SER A 286 -24.19 -1.73 -17.61
CA SER A 286 -23.59 -0.39 -17.61
C SER A 286 -23.12 -0.01 -19.00
N TYR A 287 -23.47 1.19 -19.43
CA TYR A 287 -23.01 1.80 -20.68
C TYR A 287 -22.16 3.02 -20.33
N MET A 288 -20.87 2.99 -20.65
CA MET A 288 -19.94 4.07 -20.32
C MET A 288 -19.23 4.55 -21.58
N VAL A 289 -19.16 5.87 -21.72
CA VAL A 289 -18.38 6.57 -22.74
C VAL A 289 -17.23 7.26 -22.06
N SER A 290 -16.01 6.97 -22.52
CA SER A 290 -14.77 7.51 -21.97
C SER A 290 -14.02 8.31 -23.02
N VAL A 291 -13.64 9.54 -22.67
CA VAL A 291 -12.78 10.41 -23.45
C VAL A 291 -11.43 10.50 -22.76
N TYR A 292 -10.36 10.18 -23.47
CA TYR A 292 -9.00 10.15 -22.95
C TYR A 292 -8.14 11.24 -23.59
N SER A 293 -7.21 11.79 -22.82
CA SER A 293 -6.20 12.71 -23.33
C SER A 293 -4.79 12.25 -22.98
N GLY A 294 -3.88 12.40 -23.92
CA GLY A 294 -2.46 12.13 -23.69
C GLY A 294 -2.01 10.70 -23.92
N ARG A 295 -2.88 9.86 -24.46
CA ARG A 295 -2.52 8.54 -24.98
C ARG A 295 -1.74 8.72 -26.28
N ARG A 296 -0.65 7.97 -26.45
CA ARG A 296 0.22 8.06 -27.66
C ARG A 296 0.00 6.94 -28.66
N ARG A 297 -0.56 5.80 -28.24
CA ARG A 297 -0.71 4.58 -29.05
C ARG A 297 -2.12 4.00 -29.01
N GLU A 298 -3.05 4.69 -28.39
CA GLU A 298 -4.42 4.23 -28.17
C GLU A 298 -5.41 5.32 -28.59
N SER A 299 -6.64 4.90 -28.88
CA SER A 299 -7.75 5.81 -29.16
C SER A 299 -8.00 6.76 -27.99
N ASN A 300 -8.40 7.99 -28.32
CA ASN A 300 -8.85 9.00 -27.36
C ASN A 300 -10.32 8.84 -26.97
N PHE A 301 -10.98 7.80 -27.49
CA PHE A 301 -12.38 7.47 -27.22
C PHE A 301 -12.52 5.98 -26.89
N GLY A 302 -13.30 5.68 -25.87
CA GLY A 302 -13.67 4.33 -25.45
C GLY A 302 -15.18 4.23 -25.19
N LEU A 303 -15.74 3.06 -25.53
CA LEU A 303 -17.10 2.67 -25.18
C LEU A 303 -17.00 1.34 -24.43
N ASP A 304 -17.53 1.29 -23.21
CA ASP A 304 -17.59 0.09 -22.37
C ASP A 304 -19.06 -0.29 -22.16
N VAL A 305 -19.38 -1.56 -22.45
CA VAL A 305 -20.67 -2.16 -22.11
C VAL A 305 -20.37 -3.34 -21.20
N ARG A 306 -20.83 -3.25 -19.95
CA ARG A 306 -20.61 -4.28 -18.95
C ARG A 306 -21.93 -4.88 -18.50
N VAL A 307 -21.97 -6.20 -18.39
CA VAL A 307 -23.10 -6.94 -17.85
C VAL A 307 -22.62 -7.71 -16.63
N ASP A 308 -23.10 -7.32 -15.45
CA ASP A 308 -22.79 -7.95 -14.18
C ASP A 308 -24.02 -8.68 -13.65
N ALA A 309 -23.84 -9.91 -13.15
CA ALA A 309 -24.91 -10.64 -12.47
C ALA A 309 -24.85 -10.36 -10.96
N ILE A 310 -25.96 -9.87 -10.39
CA ILE A 310 -26.02 -9.35 -9.01
C ILE A 310 -26.54 -10.40 -8.03
N ARG A 311 -27.41 -11.30 -8.50
CA ARG A 311 -27.99 -12.39 -7.70
C ARG A 311 -28.19 -13.65 -8.55
N PHE A 312 -27.69 -14.77 -8.04
CA PHE A 312 -28.09 -16.12 -8.39
C PHE A 312 -28.51 -16.84 -7.11
#